data_AF-A0A353V8I9-F1
#
_entry.id   AF-A0A353V8I9-F1
#
_cell.length_a   1.000
_cell.length_b   1.000
_cell.length_c   1.000
_cell.angle_alpha   90.00
_cell.angle_beta   90.00
_cell.angle_gamma   90.00
#
_symmetry.space_group_name_H-M   'P 1'
#
loop_
_entity.id
_entity.type
_entity.pdbx_description
1 polymer ?
#
loop_
_entity_poly.entity_id
_entity_poly.type
_entity_poly.pdbx_seq_one_letter_code
_entity_poly.pdbx_strand_id
1 'polypeptide(L)' 'MPAMTPSVAIARFLEAAGTEFFFGVVGHGNWALLDALDRTRIRGVRTRSEDHAVHMADGYWRTTRRPPPAVVV' A
#
# COMPACT_ATOMS: atom_id res chain seq x y z
N MET A 1 -3.16 -2.35 25.23
CA MET A 1 -2.58 -2.50 23.87
C MET A 1 -3.64 -2.00 22.89
N PRO A 2 -3.35 -1.10 21.93
CA PRO A 2 -4.34 -0.76 20.91
C PRO A 2 -4.82 -2.05 20.24
N ALA A 3 -6.13 -2.21 20.09
CA ALA A 3 -6.71 -3.40 19.47
C ALA A 3 -6.25 -3.52 18.02
N MET A 4 -5.91 -4.74 17.59
CA MET A 4 -5.52 -5.00 16.21
C MET A 4 -6.75 -4.86 15.31
N THR A 5 -6.83 -3.76 14.55
CA THR A 5 -7.87 -3.58 13.53
C THR A 5 -7.51 -4.33 12.24
N PRO A 6 -8.47 -4.64 11.36
CA PRO A 6 -8.18 -5.26 10.06
C PRO A 6 -7.15 -4.47 9.24
N SER A 7 -7.25 -3.14 9.23
CA SER A 7 -6.31 -2.25 8.53
C SER A 7 -4.88 -2.37 9.08
N VAL A 8 -4.74 -2.41 10.41
CA VAL A 8 -3.43 -2.60 11.06
C VAL A 8 -2.87 -4.00 10.78
N ALA A 9 -3.72 -5.02 10.75
CA ALA A 9 -3.31 -6.38 10.41
C ALA A 9 -2.79 -6.46 8.96
N ILE A 10 -3.51 -5.86 8.00
CA ILE A 10 -3.11 -5.79 6.59
C ILE A 10 -1.77 -5.05 6.44
N ALA A 11 -1.64 -3.86 7.02
CA ALA A 11 -0.42 -3.05 6.91
C ALA A 11 0.80 -3.79 7.47
N ARG A 12 0.68 -4.42 8.65
CA ARG A 12 1.75 -5.23 9.25
C ARG A 12 2.10 -6.47 8.43
N PHE A 13 1.10 -7.14 7.86
CA PHE A 13 1.32 -8.28 6.99
C PHE A 13 2.12 -7.89 5.74
N LEU A 14 1.74 -6.79 5.08
CA LEU A 14 2.43 -6.28 3.88
C LEU A 14 3.86 -5.85 4.20
N GLU A 15 4.07 -5.16 5.33
CA GLU A 15 5.40 -4.76 5.77
C GLU A 15 6.29 -5.99 6.06
N ALA A 16 5.77 -6.99 6.76
CA ALA A 16 6.49 -8.23 7.04
C ALA A 16 6.77 -9.05 5.77
N ALA A 17 5.89 -8.97 4.76
CA ALA A 17 6.09 -9.59 3.45
C ALA A 17 7.16 -8.89 2.61
N GLY A 18 7.59 -7.68 2.99
CA GLY A 18 8.59 -6.90 2.26
C GLY A 18 8.02 -6.01 1.16
N THR A 19 6.75 -5.62 1.23
CA THR A 19 6.17 -4.63 0.31
C THR A 19 6.92 -3.30 0.43
N GLU A 20 7.49 -2.81 -0.67
CA GLU A 20 8.27 -1.57 -0.66
C GLU A 20 7.40 -0.32 -0.87
N PHE A 21 6.34 -0.43 -1.68
CA PHE A 21 5.52 0.71 -2.10
C PHE A 21 4.03 0.43 -2.02
N PHE A 22 3.27 1.48 -1.71
CA PHE A 22 1.85 1.55 -2.04
C PHE A 22 1.56 2.78 -2.90
N PHE A 23 0.69 2.62 -3.90
CA PHE A 23 0.27 3.65 -4.84
C PHE A 23 -1.23 3.88 -4.67
N GLY A 24 -1.70 5.11 -4.62
CA GLY A 24 -3.13 5.30 -4.42
C GLY A 24 -3.61 6.73 -4.26
N VAL A 25 -4.94 6.83 -4.18
CA VAL A 25 -5.66 8.06 -3.85
C VAL A 25 -6.28 7.94 -2.47
N VAL A 26 -6.48 9.09 -1.84
CA VAL A 26 -7.11 9.16 -0.52
C VAL A 26 -8.62 9.17 -0.72
N GLY A 27 -9.33 8.17 -0.21
CA GLY A 27 -10.78 8.04 -0.30
C GLY A 27 -11.41 7.67 1.05
N HIS A 28 -12.66 8.08 1.29
CA HIS A 28 -13.31 7.86 2.59
C HIS A 28 -13.33 6.37 3.00
N GLY A 29 -13.45 5.46 2.03
CA GLY A 29 -13.45 4.02 2.28
C GLY A 29 -12.09 3.40 2.61
N ASN A 30 -10.97 4.06 2.29
CA ASN A 30 -9.62 3.52 2.48
C ASN A 30 -8.80 4.23 3.58
N TRP A 31 -9.32 5.30 4.20
CA TRP A 31 -8.59 6.10 5.19
C TRP A 31 -8.00 5.28 6.35
N ALA A 32 -8.73 4.29 6.87
CA ALA A 32 -8.21 3.45 7.95
C ALA A 32 -7.01 2.59 7.50
N LEU A 33 -7.00 2.13 6.25
CA LEU A 33 -5.87 1.41 5.67
C LEU A 33 -4.70 2.35 5.40
N LEU A 34 -4.96 3.55 4.89
CA LEU A 34 -3.92 4.56 4.67
C LEU A 34 -3.27 5.01 5.99
N ASP A 35 -4.04 5.26 7.05
CA ASP A 35 -3.50 5.56 8.39
C ASP A 35 -2.65 4.40 8.93
N ALA A 36 -3.07 3.15 8.68
CA ALA A 36 -2.30 1.99 9.09
C ALA A 36 -0.98 1.85 8.29
N LEU A 37 -1.01 2.08 6.97
CA LEU A 37 0.17 2.04 6.10
C LEU A 37 1.17 3.16 6.40
N ASP A 38 0.68 4.36 6.76
CA ASP A 38 1.52 5.51 7.13
C ASP A 38 2.39 5.25 8.39
N ARG A 39 2.01 4.25 9.19
CA ARG A 39 2.76 3.80 10.39
C ARG A 39 3.78 2.69 10.10
N THR A 40 3.95 2.29 8.83
CA THR A 40 4.90 1.27 8.39
C THR A 40 6.10 1.90 7.68
N ARG A 41 7.07 1.07 7.29
CA ARG A 41 8.18 1.47 6.41
C ARG A 41 7.82 1.43 4.92
N ILE A 42 6.60 1.02 4.56
CA ILE A 42 6.14 0.95 3.18
C ILE A 42 5.99 2.38 2.65
N ARG A 43 6.62 2.70 1.52
CA ARG A 43 6.60 4.05 0.98
C ARG A 43 5.32 4.33 0.20
N GLY A 44 4.55 5.30 0.69
CA GLY A 44 3.37 5.81 0.00
C GLY A 44 3.72 6.76 -1.15
N VAL A 45 3.11 6.52 -2.31
CA VAL A 45 3.19 7.41 -3.47
C VAL A 45 1.77 7.79 -3.91
N ARG A 46 1.40 9.04 -3.65
CA ARG A 46 0.07 9.56 -3.99
C ARG A 46 -0.07 9.70 -5.49
N THR A 47 -1.17 9.19 -6.03
CA THR A 47 -1.57 9.39 -7.43
C THR A 47 -2.69 10.41 -7.55
N ARG A 48 -2.99 10.83 -8.79
CA ARG A 48 -4.09 11.76 -9.10
C ARG A 48 -5.42 11.03 -9.39
N SER A 49 -5.34 9.76 -9.71
CA SER A 49 -6.45 8.88 -10.06
C SER A 49 -6.03 7.43 -9.79
N GLU A 50 -7.02 6.55 -9.67
CA GLU A 50 -6.82 5.14 -9.35
C GLU A 50 -6.12 4.37 -10.49
N ASP A 51 -6.43 4.69 -11.75
CA ASP A 51 -5.80 4.08 -12.92
C ASP A 51 -4.29 4.36 -12.98
N HIS A 52 -3.86 5.56 -12.60
CA HIS A 52 -2.44 5.88 -12.46
C HIS A 52 -1.76 4.99 -11.41
N ALA A 53 -2.42 4.71 -10.28
CA ALA A 53 -1.87 3.85 -9.23
C ALA A 53 -1.68 2.41 -9.73
N VAL A 54 -2.64 1.89 -10.49
CA VAL A 54 -2.55 0.57 -11.12
C VAL A 54 -1.38 0.51 -12.12
N HIS A 55 -1.25 1.50 -13.01
CA HIS A 55 -0.14 1.54 -13.96
C HIS A 55 1.22 1.65 -13.27
N MET A 56 1.32 2.41 -12.17
CA MET A 56 2.56 2.50 -11.38
C MET A 56 2.91 1.18 -10.70
N ALA A 57 1.93 0.47 -10.12
CA ALA A 57 2.15 -0.83 -9.50
C ALA A 57 2.58 -1.89 -10.53
N ASP A 58 1.93 -1.92 -11.70
CA ASP A 58 2.30 -2.81 -12.80
C ASP A 58 3.70 -2.48 -13.36
N GLY A 59 3.99 -1.20 -13.59
CA GLY A 59 5.33 -0.75 -14.01
C GLY A 59 6.42 -1.14 -13.01
N TYR A 60 6.16 -0.95 -11.70
CA TYR A 60 7.07 -1.38 -10.64
C TYR A 60 7.33 -2.90 -10.70
N TRP A 61 6.28 -3.71 -10.77
CA TRP A 61 6.44 -5.16 -10.84
C TRP A 61 7.18 -5.61 -12.11
N ARG A 62 6.87 -5.02 -13.28
CA ARG A 62 7.55 -5.37 -14.54
C ARG A 62 9.05 -5.07 -14.52
N THR A 63 9.46 -4.03 -13.81
CA THR A 63 10.88 -3.64 -13.69
C THR A 63 11.64 -4.47 -12.66
N THR A 64 11.00 -4.86 -11.56
CA THR A 64 11.67 -5.59 -10.47
C THR A 64 11.55 -7.11 -10.59
N ARG A 65 10.40 -7.60 -11.09
CA ARG A 65 10.00 -9.02 -11.15
C ARG A 65 10.16 -9.75 -9.83
N ARG A 66 9.94 -9.06 -8.71
CA ARG A 66 10.08 -9.60 -7.35
C ARG A 66 8.75 -9.54 -6.61
N PRO A 67 8.37 -10.60 -5.88
CA PRO A 67 7.29 -10.52 -4.91
C PRO A 67 7.77 -9.86 -3.60
N PRO A 68 6.85 -9.33 -2.78
CA PRO A 68 5.43 -9.08 -3.09
C PRO A 68 5.26 -7.87 -4.03
N PRO A 69 4.18 -7.83 -4.83
CA PRO A 69 3.90 -6.67 -5.68
C PRO A 69 3.63 -5.42 -4.84
N ALA A 70 3.79 -4.25 -5.45
CA ALA A 70 3.32 -3.00 -4.85
C ALA A 70 1.79 -3.03 -4.71
N VAL A 71 1.29 -2.36 -3.66
CA VAL A 71 -0.13 -2.36 -3.32
C VAL A 71 -0.81 -1.14 -3.91
N VAL A 72 -2.00 -1.32 -4.48
CA VAL A 72 -2.86 -0.22 -4.94
C VAL A 72 -3.94 0.02 -3.88
N VAL A 73 -4.13 1.27 -3.48
CA VAL A 73 -5.04 1.67 -2.40
C VAL A 73 -5.98 2.79 -2.81
#